data_AF-A0A1J5PDG2-F1
#
_entry.id   AF-A0A1J5PDG2-F1
#
_cell.length_a   1.000
_cell.length_b   1.000
_cell.length_c   1.000
_cell.angle_alpha   90.00
_cell.angle_beta   90.00
_cell.angle_gamma   90.00
#
_symmetry.space_group_name_H-M   'P 1'
#
loop_
_entity.id
_entity.type
_entity.pdbx_description
1 polymer ?
#
loop_
_entity_poly.entity_id
_entity_poly.type
_entity_poly.pdbx_seq_one_letter_code
_entity_poly.pdbx_strand_id
1 'polypeptide(L)'
;MRVGALVLKDAISRGGSVRTGLRYYVGATSDSTEGGYADKVLAEQVQLERVAGVPAKAVDKLPASAVASAGSRTTQAAKARAGGAAGAKPAVANEAQQSEQKPSSLT
;
A
#
# COMPACT_ATOMS: atom_id res chain seq x y z
N MET A 1 30.46 -1.41 10.41
CA MET A 1 29.32 -0.53 10.06
C MET A 1 28.12 -0.90 10.92
N ARG A 2 27.64 -0.02 11.82
CA ARG A 2 26.53 -0.34 12.77
C ARG A 2 25.34 0.61 12.68
N VAL A 3 25.52 1.80 12.09
CA VAL A 3 24.51 2.86 12.10
C VAL A 3 23.23 2.46 11.37
N GLY A 4 23.32 1.86 10.18
CA GLY A 4 22.13 1.44 9.42
C GLY A 4 21.24 0.45 10.19
N ALA A 5 21.84 -0.50 10.89
CA ALA A 5 21.10 -1.45 11.72
C ALA A 5 20.44 -0.78 12.94
N LEU A 6 21.08 0.24 13.51
CA LEU A 6 20.50 1.03 14.61
C LEU A 6 19.31 1.86 14.14
N VAL A 7 19.42 2.49 12.96
CA VAL A 7 18.31 3.24 12.35
C VAL A 7 17.13 2.33 12.04
N LEU A 8 17.37 1.13 11.50
CA LEU A 8 16.32 0.16 11.24
C LEU A 8 15.66 -0.33 12.55
N LYS A 9 16.44 -0.61 13.59
CA LYS A 9 15.90 -0.99 14.92
C LYS A 9 14.97 0.08 15.47
N ASP A 10 15.37 1.34 15.36
CA ASP A 10 14.60 2.50 15.80
C ASP A 10 13.34 2.70 14.94
N ALA A 11 13.42 2.48 13.62
CA ALA A 11 12.26 2.47 12.72
C ALA A 11 11.24 1.37 13.07
N ILE A 12 11.71 0.16 13.40
CA ILE A 12 10.85 -0.95 13.88
C ILE A 12 10.20 -0.60 15.21
N SER A 13 10.96 0.03 16.12
CA SER A 13 10.45 0.46 17.42
C SER A 13 9.32 1.50 17.27
N ARG A 14 9.45 2.43 16.32
CA ARG A 14 8.38 3.38 15.95
C ARG A 14 7.18 2.73 15.28
N GLY A 15 7.42 1.82 14.33
CA GLY A 15 6.37 1.18 13.53
C GLY A 15 5.65 0.04 14.24
N GLY A 16 6.18 -0.44 15.37
CA GLY A 16 5.61 -1.53 16.17
C GLY A 16 5.67 -2.92 15.53
N SER A 17 6.16 -3.03 14.30
CA SER A 17 6.27 -4.27 13.53
C SER A 17 7.45 -4.19 12.59
N VAL A 18 8.06 -5.34 12.27
CA VAL A 18 9.16 -5.43 11.31
C VAL A 18 8.72 -4.94 9.93
N ARG A 19 7.53 -5.32 9.48
CA ARG A 19 6.98 -4.89 8.18
C ARG A 19 6.82 -3.38 8.12
N THR A 20 6.16 -2.78 9.12
CA THR A 20 6.00 -1.32 9.22
C THR A 20 7.34 -0.59 9.41
N GLY A 21 8.26 -1.18 10.16
CA GLY A 21 9.59 -0.62 10.39
C GLY A 21 10.47 -0.59 9.14
N LEU A 22 10.41 -1.65 8.32
CA LEU A 22 11.03 -1.66 6.99
C LEU A 22 10.45 -0.55 6.11
N ARG A 23 9.16 -0.24 6.27
CA ARG A 23 8.51 0.84 5.54
C ARG A 23 8.99 2.22 5.93
N TYR A 24 9.00 2.46 7.23
CA TYR A 24 9.57 3.69 7.80
C TYR A 24 11.05 3.87 7.48
N TYR A 25 11.80 2.78 7.35
CA TYR A 25 13.21 2.84 7.00
C TYR A 25 13.44 3.31 5.56
N VAL A 26 12.59 2.90 4.61
CA VAL A 26 12.62 3.36 3.21
C VAL A 26 11.93 4.71 3.03
N GLY A 27 11.10 5.11 4.00
CA GLY A 27 10.45 6.41 4.05
C GLY A 27 9.14 6.46 3.27
N ALA A 28 8.37 5.37 3.25
CA ALA A 28 7.08 5.40 2.57
C ALA A 28 5.88 5.09 3.46
N THR A 29 4.72 5.39 2.89
CA THR A 29 3.49 5.67 3.65
C THR A 29 2.43 4.59 3.48
N SER A 30 2.47 3.78 2.42
CA SER A 30 1.49 2.71 2.16
C SER A 30 2.07 1.61 1.29
N ASP A 31 1.61 0.36 1.40
CA ASP A 31 2.22 -0.81 0.74
C ASP A 31 2.52 -0.63 -0.76
N SER A 32 1.72 0.15 -1.46
CA SER A 32 1.94 0.52 -2.87
C SER A 32 3.21 1.34 -3.12
N THR A 33 3.64 2.20 -2.18
CA THR A 33 4.72 3.18 -2.40
C THR A 33 6.14 2.63 -2.26
N GLU A 34 6.36 1.44 -1.69
CA GLU A 34 7.71 0.84 -1.61
C GLU A 34 7.88 -0.39 -2.49
N GLY A 35 6.91 -0.63 -3.38
CA GLY A 35 7.06 -1.63 -4.43
C GLY A 35 7.39 -3.04 -3.94
N GLY A 36 6.89 -3.42 -2.75
CA GLY A 36 7.11 -4.75 -2.18
C GLY A 36 8.51 -5.01 -1.59
N TYR A 37 9.31 -3.96 -1.30
CA TYR A 37 10.63 -4.14 -0.68
C TYR A 37 10.58 -4.97 0.61
N ALA A 38 9.64 -4.67 1.50
CA ALA A 38 9.49 -5.38 2.77
C ALA A 38 9.23 -6.90 2.57
N ASP A 39 8.45 -7.28 1.54
CA ASP A 39 8.20 -8.69 1.24
C ASP A 39 9.46 -9.41 0.76
N LYS A 40 10.26 -8.75 -0.08
CA LYS A 40 11.53 -9.31 -0.55
C LYS A 40 12.51 -9.53 0.60
N VAL A 41 12.64 -8.55 1.50
CA VAL A 41 13.53 -8.64 2.66
C VAL A 41 13.13 -9.78 3.58
N LEU A 42 11.84 -9.95 3.85
CA LEU A 42 11.35 -11.03 4.71
C LEU A 42 11.54 -12.41 4.07
N ALA A 43 11.35 -12.53 2.74
CA ALA A 43 11.62 -13.77 2.02
C ALA A 43 13.11 -14.14 2.09
N GLU A 44 14.00 -13.16 1.88
CA GLU A 44 15.44 -13.36 1.97
C GLU A 44 15.87 -13.71 3.40
N GLN A 45 15.29 -13.06 4.42
CA GLN A 45 15.58 -13.37 5.81
C GLN A 45 15.28 -14.85 6.11
N VAL A 46 14.13 -15.37 5.66
CA VAL A 46 13.79 -16.79 5.84
C VAL A 46 14.77 -17.70 5.09
N GLN A 47 15.19 -17.32 3.89
CA GLN A 47 16.20 -18.07 3.14
C GLN A 47 17.56 -18.10 3.85
N LEU A 48 18.00 -16.96 4.39
CA LEU A 48 19.24 -16.86 5.15
C LEU A 48 19.18 -17.66 6.46
N GLU A 49 18.06 -17.64 7.18
CA GLU A 49 17.87 -18.45 8.39
C GLU A 49 17.99 -19.94 8.08
N ARG A 50 17.41 -20.40 6.96
CA ARG A 50 17.54 -21.80 6.50
C ARG A 50 18.98 -22.18 6.18
N VAL A 51 19.73 -21.34 5.47
CA VAL A 51 21.12 -21.63 5.07
C VAL A 51 22.07 -21.52 6.26
N ALA A 52 21.82 -20.59 7.18
CA ALA A 52 22.64 -20.39 8.37
C ALA A 52 22.39 -21.43 9.47
N GLY A 53 21.38 -22.30 9.33
CA GLY A 53 21.00 -23.27 10.35
C GLY A 53 20.52 -22.61 11.65
N VAL A 54 20.12 -21.34 11.60
CA VAL A 54 19.65 -20.60 12.76
C VAL A 54 18.18 -20.97 12.98
N PRO A 55 17.77 -21.44 14.17
CA PRO A 55 16.37 -21.70 14.43
C PRO A 55 15.58 -20.39 14.31
N ALA A 56 14.46 -20.44 13.59
CA ALA A 56 13.58 -19.28 13.41
C ALA A 56 13.30 -18.64 14.77
N LYS A 57 13.57 -17.33 14.87
CA LYS A 57 13.50 -16.62 16.14
C LYS A 57 12.05 -16.64 16.62
N ALA A 58 11.78 -17.33 17.73
CA ALA A 58 10.46 -17.37 18.33
C ALA A 58 10.03 -15.93 18.65
N VAL A 59 8.98 -15.46 17.98
CA VAL A 59 8.38 -14.17 18.28
C VAL A 59 7.65 -14.35 19.60
N ASP A 60 8.28 -13.92 20.70
CA ASP A 60 7.60 -13.71 21.97
C ASP A 60 6.44 -12.75 21.71
N LYS A 61 5.22 -13.31 21.64
CA LYS A 61 3.99 -12.53 21.52
C LYS A 61 3.87 -11.67 22.77
N LEU A 62 4.25 -10.39 22.68
CA LEU A 62 3.87 -9.43 23.69
C LEU A 62 2.34 -9.30 23.66
N PRO A 63 1.62 -9.37 24.80
CA PRO A 63 0.17 -9.28 24.80
C PRO A 63 -0.25 -7.91 24.26
N ALA A 64 -1.10 -7.93 23.23
CA ALA A 64 -1.76 -6.74 22.73
C ALA A 64 -2.62 -6.15 23.87
N SER A 65 -2.15 -5.06 24.47
CA SER A 65 -2.97 -4.27 25.38
C SER A 65 -4.09 -3.63 24.56
N ALA A 66 -5.28 -4.21 24.66
CA ALA A 66 -6.50 -3.68 24.08
C ALA A 66 -6.83 -2.32 24.71
N VAL A 67 -6.63 -1.23 23.96
CA VAL A 67 -7.39 0.00 24.21
C VAL A 67 -8.63 -0.07 23.34
N ALA A 68 -9.72 -0.52 23.95
CA ALA A 68 -11.05 -0.46 23.37
C ALA A 68 -11.68 0.92 23.65
N SER A 69 -12.18 1.52 22.57
CA SER A 69 -13.42 2.31 22.47
C SER A 69 -13.51 3.70 23.12
N ALA A 70 -13.43 4.73 22.26
CA ALA A 70 -14.28 5.94 22.29
C ALA A 70 -14.06 6.71 20.96
N GLY A 71 -15.03 6.95 20.07
CA GLY A 71 -16.45 6.65 20.07
C GLY A 71 -17.03 6.84 18.65
N SER A 72 -17.93 5.96 18.28
CA SER A 72 -18.92 6.18 17.21
C SER A 72 -20.28 6.27 17.87
N ARG A 73 -21.00 7.38 17.60
CA ARG A 73 -22.43 7.71 17.78
C ARG A 73 -22.48 9.23 18.00
N THR A 74 -22.81 10.06 17.01
CA THR A 74 -24.17 10.39 16.53
C THR A 74 -23.94 11.51 15.49
N THR A 75 -24.36 11.43 14.22
CA THR A 75 -25.68 11.84 13.75
C THR A 75 -26.02 11.19 12.40
N GLN A 76 -27.01 10.30 12.42
CA GLN A 76 -27.82 9.92 11.26
C GLN A 76 -29.15 10.68 11.34
N ALA A 77 -29.42 11.58 10.38
CA ALA A 77 -30.71 12.10 9.88
C ALA A 77 -30.42 13.41 9.11
N ALA A 78 -30.84 13.68 7.87
CA ALA A 78 -32.01 13.33 7.07
C ALA A 78 -31.62 13.36 5.57
N LYS A 79 -31.96 12.39 4.71
CA LYS A 79 -33.24 12.12 4.01
C LYS A 79 -33.74 13.21 3.04
N ALA A 80 -33.53 12.99 1.74
CA ALA A 80 -34.51 13.03 0.62
C ALA A 80 -33.74 12.77 -0.71
N ARG A 81 -33.79 11.58 -1.33
CA ARG A 81 -34.76 11.01 -2.29
C ARG A 81 -34.77 11.62 -3.70
N ALA A 82 -34.81 10.70 -4.67
CA ALA A 82 -35.10 10.79 -6.11
C ALA A 82 -33.91 11.18 -7.02
N GLY A 83 -33.55 10.46 -8.09
CA GLY A 83 -34.13 9.28 -8.76
C GLY A 83 -33.33 8.95 -10.05
N GLY A 84 -33.61 7.79 -10.66
CA GLY A 84 -33.26 7.42 -12.05
C GLY A 84 -31.83 6.88 -12.24
N ALA A 85 -31.59 5.58 -12.39
CA ALA A 85 -31.86 4.71 -13.56
C ALA A 85 -31.04 5.08 -14.81
N ALA A 86 -30.45 4.04 -15.42
CA ALA A 86 -29.65 3.99 -16.66
C ALA A 86 -28.24 4.62 -16.52
N GLY A 87 -27.14 3.90 -16.70
CA GLY A 87 -26.85 2.92 -17.75
C GLY A 87 -26.00 3.62 -18.80
N ALA A 88 -24.70 3.32 -18.86
CA ALA A 88 -23.85 3.32 -20.06
C ALA A 88 -22.35 3.35 -19.69
N LYS A 89 -21.61 2.35 -20.18
CA LYS A 89 -20.19 2.51 -20.54
C LYS A 89 -20.10 3.49 -21.72
N PRO A 90 -19.02 4.26 -21.83
CA PRO A 90 -17.97 3.93 -22.80
C PRO A 90 -16.56 4.18 -22.19
N ALA A 91 -15.54 3.33 -22.32
CA ALA A 91 -14.88 2.82 -23.52
C ALA A 91 -14.29 3.94 -24.42
N VAL A 92 -12.95 4.08 -24.30
CA VAL A 92 -11.94 4.54 -25.29
C VAL A 92 -12.05 5.93 -25.93
N ALA A 93 -10.94 6.68 -25.83
CA ALA A 93 -10.31 7.36 -26.98
C ALA A 93 -8.91 7.87 -26.58
N ASN A 94 -7.91 7.01 -26.77
CA ASN A 94 -6.53 7.41 -27.01
C ASN A 94 -6.36 7.55 -28.54
N GLU A 95 -5.27 8.19 -28.98
CA GLU A 95 -4.83 8.39 -30.38
C GLU A 95 -5.46 9.62 -31.07
N ALA A 96 -4.76 10.75 -31.24
CA ALA A 96 -3.52 10.98 -31.98
C ALA A 96 -3.65 10.58 -33.46
N GLN A 97 -4.15 11.49 -34.29
CA GLN A 97 -3.84 11.51 -35.72
C GLN A 97 -3.98 12.93 -36.29
N GLN A 98 -2.84 13.38 -36.77
CA GLN A 98 -2.50 14.66 -37.38
C GLN A 98 -2.28 14.40 -38.88
N SER A 99 -2.45 15.44 -39.71
CA SER A 99 -2.30 15.47 -41.19
C SER A 99 -3.39 14.72 -41.96
N GLU A 100 -3.98 15.22 -43.05
CA GLU A 100 -3.74 16.40 -43.85
C GLU A 100 -5.04 16.77 -44.60
N GLN A 101 -5.22 18.07 -44.79
CA GLN A 101 -6.05 18.75 -45.79
C GLN A 101 -5.97 18.07 -47.18
N LYS A 102 -6.90 18.16 -48.14
CA LYS A 102 -8.00 19.09 -48.49
C LYS A 102 -8.75 18.43 -49.70
N PRO A 103 -9.82 19.00 -50.29
CA PRO A 103 -11.04 18.26 -50.62
C PRO A 103 -11.40 18.33 -52.12
N SER A 104 -12.59 17.83 -52.44
CA SER A 104 -13.36 18.16 -53.65
C SER A 104 -12.81 17.57 -54.95
N SER A 105 -13.61 17.07 -55.89
CA SER A 105 -15.06 17.07 -56.04
C SER A 105 -15.39 16.15 -57.20
N LEU A 106 -16.50 15.42 -57.03
CA LEU A 106 -17.45 14.96 -58.04
C LEU A 106 -17.30 15.55 -59.46
N THR A 107 -16.88 14.72 -60.42
CA THR A 107 -17.45 14.51 -61.77
C THR A 107 -16.65 13.38 -62.44
#